data_AF-A0A352B9W3-F1
#
_entry.id   AF-A0A352B9W3-F1
#
_cell.length_a   1.000
_cell.length_b   1.000
_cell.length_c   1.000
_cell.angle_alpha   90.00
_cell.angle_beta   90.00
_cell.angle_gamma   90.00
#
_symmetry.space_group_name_H-M   'P 1'
#
loop_
_entity.id
_entity.type
_entity.pdbx_description
1 polymer ?
#
loop_
_entity_poly.entity_id
_entity_poly.type
_entity_poly.pdbx_seq_one_letter_code
_entity_poly.pdbx_strand_id
1 'polypeptide(L)' 'MPRGGYRQGGGRPKGSPNKGTELGRKTIFKSVTISGSPEEVERIKQLAEASGKSVSRFIIEKILSE' A
#
# COMPACT_ATOMS: atom_id res chain seq x y z
N MET A 1 -10.67 -28.82 30.72
CA MET A 1 -9.81 -28.00 29.84
C MET A 1 -9.07 -26.98 30.70
N PRO A 2 -7.73 -27.01 30.83
CA PRO A 2 -7.05 -25.99 31.63
C PRO A 2 -6.97 -24.69 30.82
N ARG A 3 -7.52 -23.60 31.39
CA ARG A 3 -7.40 -22.24 30.87
C ARG A 3 -5.94 -21.81 30.98
N GLY A 4 -5.31 -21.44 29.87
CA GLY A 4 -3.93 -20.98 29.84
C GLY A 4 -3.70 -19.88 30.87
N GLY A 5 -2.76 -20.10 31.79
CA GLY A 5 -2.44 -19.14 32.86
C GLY A 5 -1.90 -17.85 32.28
N TYR A 6 -2.52 -16.72 32.64
CA TYR A 6 -1.91 -15.41 32.44
C TYR A 6 -0.60 -15.38 33.24
N ARG A 7 0.54 -15.45 32.54
CA ARG A 7 1.84 -15.21 33.19
C ARG A 7 1.82 -13.77 33.69
N GLN A 8 2.07 -13.55 34.98
CA GLN A 8 2.35 -12.21 35.49
C GLN A 8 3.59 -11.70 34.72
N GLY A 9 3.43 -10.63 33.93
CA GLY A 9 4.45 -10.15 32.97
C GLY A 9 4.31 -10.67 31.53
N GLY A 10 3.31 -11.49 31.22
CA GLY A 10 3.02 -12.05 29.89
C GLY A 10 2.27 -11.09 28.94
N GLY A 11 2.52 -9.79 29.07
CA GLY A 11 2.07 -8.78 28.10
C GLY A 11 3.28 -8.21 27.38
N ARG A 12 3.14 -7.85 26.08
CA ARG A 12 4.17 -7.02 25.42
C ARG A 12 4.40 -5.78 26.29
N PRO A 13 5.66 -5.42 26.60
CA PRO A 13 5.95 -4.26 27.44
C PRO A 13 5.23 -3.03 26.89
N LYS A 14 4.62 -2.26 27.78
CA LYS A 14 3.96 -0.99 27.44
C LYS A 14 5.04 -0.05 26.92
N GLY A 15 5.15 0.06 25.59
CA GLY A 15 6.30 0.70 24.91
C GLY A 15 6.98 -0.16 23.84
N SER A 16 6.46 -1.36 23.53
CA SER A 16 6.92 -2.15 22.37
C SER A 16 7.05 -1.24 21.14
N PRO A 17 8.22 -1.20 20.46
CA PRO A 17 8.57 -0.20 19.45
C PRO A 17 7.71 -0.24 18.17
N ASN A 18 6.67 -1.08 18.13
CA ASN A 18 5.68 -1.13 17.07
C ASN A 18 4.54 -0.13 17.27
N LYS A 19 4.74 0.91 18.09
CA LYS A 19 3.87 2.09 18.10
C LYS A 19 4.62 3.24 17.41
N GLY A 20 4.62 3.17 16.07
CA GLY A 20 5.17 4.20 15.21
C GLY A 20 6.70 4.20 15.18
N THR A 21 7.30 3.21 14.50
CA THR A 21 8.68 3.39 14.04
C THR A 21 8.71 4.64 13.14
N GLU A 22 9.32 5.73 13.61
CA GLU A 22 9.79 6.81 12.74
C GLU A 22 10.80 6.30 11.68
N LEU A 23 11.28 5.06 11.84
CA LEU A 23 12.13 4.31 10.92
C LEU A 23 11.40 3.29 10.04
N GLY A 24 10.09 3.07 10.24
CA GLY A 24 9.30 2.33 9.28
C GLY A 24 9.07 3.28 8.14
N ARG A 25 9.60 3.00 6.94
CA ARG A 25 9.40 3.82 5.72
C ARG A 25 7.97 4.36 5.75
N LYS A 26 7.80 5.63 6.16
CA LYS A 26 6.52 6.30 6.00
C LYS A 26 6.32 6.30 4.51
N THR A 27 5.38 5.50 4.02
CA THR A 27 5.05 5.49 2.60
C THR A 27 4.47 6.87 2.33
N ILE A 28 5.30 7.78 1.81
CA ILE A 28 4.87 9.12 1.44
C ILE A 28 4.06 8.92 0.17
N PHE A 29 2.76 8.77 0.31
CA PHE A 29 1.85 8.76 -0.83
C PHE A 29 1.79 10.18 -1.39
N LYS A 30 2.44 10.40 -2.52
CA LYS A 30 2.25 11.61 -3.34
C LYS A 30 1.27 11.27 -4.45
N SER A 31 0.23 12.08 -4.61
CA SER A 31 -0.70 11.97 -5.73
C SER A 31 -0.23 12.84 -6.89
N VAL A 32 -0.38 12.31 -8.09
CA VAL A 32 -0.23 13.07 -9.34
C VAL A 32 -1.58 12.97 -10.05
N THR A 33 -2.19 14.12 -10.33
CA THR A 33 -3.44 14.19 -11.09
C THR A 33 -3.09 14.39 -12.55
N ILE A 34 -3.62 13.52 -13.42
CA ILE A 34 -3.47 13.61 -14.87
C ILE A 34 -4.86 13.88 -15.44
N SER A 35 -4.98 14.97 -16.20
CA SER A 35 -6.19 15.27 -16.96
C SER A 35 -6.02 14.74 -18.38
N GLY A 36 -7.08 14.12 -18.91
CA GLY A 36 -7.13 13.63 -20.28
C GLY A 36 -8.57 13.64 -20.78
N SER A 37 -8.76 13.37 -22.06
CA SER A 37 -10.10 13.17 -22.62
C SER A 37 -10.76 11.92 -21.99
N PRO A 38 -12.10 11.86 -21.96
CA PRO A 38 -12.81 10.71 -21.42
C PRO A 38 -12.38 9.39 -22.08
N GLU A 39 -12.19 9.41 -23.40
CA GLU A 39 -11.79 8.24 -24.19
C GLU A 39 -10.39 7.73 -23.81
N GLU A 40 -9.44 8.64 -23.58
CA GLU A 40 -8.10 8.27 -23.12
C GLU A 40 -8.15 7.62 -21.73
N VAL A 41 -8.94 8.19 -20.82
CA VAL A 41 -9.07 7.66 -19.45
C VAL A 41 -9.69 6.27 -19.46
N GLU A 42 -10.72 6.03 -20.28
CA GLU A 42 -11.33 4.71 -20.43
C GLU A 42 -10.35 3.70 -21.03
N ARG A 43 -9.61 4.10 -22.07
CA ARG A 43 -8.63 3.23 -22.71
C ARG A 43 -7.50 2.84 -21.77
N ILE A 44 -7.01 3.78 -20.94
CA ILE A 44 -6.00 3.49 -19.91
C ILE A 44 -6.54 2.50 -18.88
N LYS A 45 -7.80 2.64 -18.45
CA LYS A 45 -8.43 1.70 -17.52
C LYS A 45 -8.54 0.29 -18.10
N GLN A 46 -8.99 0.17 -19.34
CA GLN A 46 -9.09 -1.12 -20.05
C GLN A 46 -7.71 -1.79 -20.19
N LEU A 47 -6.69 -1.02 -20.55
CA LEU A 47 -5.31 -1.55 -20.66
C LEU A 47 -4.74 -1.98 -19.30
N ALA A 48 -5.03 -1.24 -18.23
CA ALA A 48 -4.63 -1.60 -16.88
C ALA A 48 -5.31 -2.91 -16.44
N GLU A 49 -6.62 -3.04 -16.66
CA GLU A 49 -7.39 -4.24 -16.35
C GLU A 49 -6.91 -5.46 -17.14
N ALA A 50 -6.68 -5.32 -18.44
CA ALA A 50 -6.14 -6.37 -19.29
C ALA A 50 -4.74 -6.84 -18.84
N SER A 51 -3.97 -5.94 -18.21
CA SER A 51 -2.65 -6.27 -17.66
C SER A 51 -2.70 -6.86 -16.24
N GLY A 52 -3.88 -6.95 -15.62
CA GLY A 52 -4.06 -7.41 -14.24
C GLY A 52 -3.48 -6.48 -13.18
N LYS A 53 -3.30 -5.19 -13.51
CA LYS A 53 -2.64 -4.21 -12.64
C LYS A 53 -3.60 -3.06 -12.31
N SER A 54 -3.34 -2.39 -11.19
CA SER A 54 -4.01 -1.11 -10.90
C SER A 54 -3.56 -0.05 -11.90
N VAL A 55 -4.43 0.92 -12.20
CA VAL A 55 -4.14 2.02 -13.13
C VAL A 55 -2.84 2.75 -12.77
N SER A 56 -2.66 3.07 -11.49
CA SER A 56 -1.45 3.73 -11.00
C SER A 56 -0.19 2.89 -11.24
N ARG A 57 -0.25 1.59 -10.97
CA ARG A 57 0.91 0.69 -11.18
C ARG A 57 1.21 0.49 -12.65
N PHE A 58 0.17 0.34 -13.47
CA PHE A 58 0.26 0.22 -14.92
C PHE A 58 0.98 1.42 -15.55
N ILE A 59 0.56 2.64 -15.20
CA ILE A 59 1.16 3.87 -15.72
C ILE A 59 2.63 4.00 -15.27
N ILE A 60 2.91 3.78 -13.98
CA ILE A 60 4.28 3.90 -13.44
C ILE A 60 5.22 2.91 -14.13
N GLU A 61 4.82 1.65 -14.31
CA GLU A 61 5.66 0.66 -14.96
C GLU A 61 5.85 0.97 -16.45
N LYS A 62 4.81 1.44 -17.16
CA LYS A 62 4.96 1.83 -18.56
C LYS A 62 5.93 2.99 -18.77
N ILE A 63 5.97 3.94 -17.84
CA ILE A 63 6.86 5.10 -17.91
C ILE A 63 8.29 4.76 -17.47
N LEU A 64 8.46 3.90 -16.46
CA LEU A 64 9.77 3.59 -15.86
C LEU A 64 10.44 2.32 -16.39
N SER A 65 9.82 1.56 -17.29
CA SER A 65 10.43 0.34 -17.88
C SER A 65 11.26 0.61 -19.14
N GLU A 66 11.95 1.75 -19.22
CA GLU A 66 13.02 1.97 -20.20
C GLU A 66 14.26 1.14 -19.86
#